data_AF-A0AAD7AP08-F1
#
_entry.id   AF-A0AAD7AP08-F1
#
_cell.length_a   1.000
_cell.length_b   1.000
_cell.length_c   1.000
_cell.angle_alpha   90.00
_cell.angle_beta   90.00
_cell.angle_gamma   90.00
#
_symmetry.space_group_name_H-M   'P 1'
#
loop_
_entity.id
_entity.type
_entity.pdbx_description
1 polymer ?
#
loop_
_entity_poly.entity_id
_entity_poly.type
_entity_poly.pdbx_seq_one_letter_code
_entity_poly.pdbx_strand_id
1 'polypeptide(L)'
;MSVVSPAWPSQLPPWNGHSTAFSSFSALAAPVIPPLDDWDSQFPPPTDVHSPFSALGASPPPHPQPSRHQSPVPEPSTFGGVPQRNNRSLDRDTLISILDFFSNLIPARFGNGRQIRLVVHGGAVMLLNAELARLAAATAATDARAKQRSTTRDIDYIARSFSSEWAQRYGVVDANDRLKQCIFETALQFGLGADWMNSDADVALPMATDPATGAVYDPIHAASIQMGDSLTVYTSPNGFLKLVSVTPFWTVALKMVRYNPADREDICILLR
;
A
#
# COMPACT_ATOMS: atom_id res chain seq x y z
N MET A 1 52.80 7.38 16.40
CA MET A 1 51.51 8.11 16.53
C MET A 1 50.43 7.06 16.64
N SER A 2 49.95 6.81 17.86
CA SER A 2 48.95 5.78 18.13
C SER A 2 47.55 6.36 17.95
N VAL A 3 46.77 5.78 17.04
CA VAL A 3 45.38 6.17 16.79
C VAL A 3 44.51 5.47 17.82
N VAL A 4 43.90 6.24 18.72
CA VAL A 4 42.93 5.76 19.70
C VAL A 4 41.55 5.75 19.01
N SER A 5 40.96 4.57 18.87
CA SER A 5 39.56 4.44 18.43
C SER A 5 38.61 4.89 19.55
N PRO A 6 37.51 5.60 19.25
CA PRO A 6 36.56 6.01 20.27
C PRO A 6 35.72 4.82 20.72
N ALA A 7 35.73 4.55 22.02
CA ALA A 7 34.83 3.62 22.68
C ALA A 7 33.44 4.27 22.82
N TRP A 8 32.42 3.63 22.28
CA TRP A 8 31.02 4.01 22.49
C TRP A 8 30.48 3.33 23.75
N PRO A 9 29.68 4.01 24.58
CA PRO A 9 29.07 3.40 25.76
C PRO A 9 28.02 2.36 25.33
N SER A 10 28.22 1.12 25.77
CA SER A 10 27.40 -0.06 25.45
C SER A 10 26.17 -0.25 26.34
N GLN A 11 25.63 0.81 26.94
CA GLN A 11 24.44 0.70 27.79
C GLN A 11 23.44 1.82 27.52
N LEU A 12 22.33 1.44 26.89
CA LEU A 12 21.10 2.23 26.95
C LEU A 12 20.55 2.19 28.40
N PRO A 13 19.95 3.28 28.89
CA PRO A 13 19.38 3.31 30.22
C PRO A 13 18.22 2.30 30.35
N PRO A 14 18.02 1.70 31.54
CA PRO A 14 16.92 0.77 31.76
C PRO A 14 15.59 1.52 31.68
N TRP A 15 14.75 1.09 30.75
CA TRP A 15 13.37 1.56 30.62
C TRP A 15 12.53 0.82 31.68
N ASN A 16 12.32 1.46 32.83
CA ASN A 16 11.44 0.96 33.88
C ASN A 16 9.97 1.21 33.49
N GLY A 17 9.45 0.36 32.59
CA GLY A 17 8.03 0.29 32.26
C GLY A 17 7.35 -0.84 33.02
N HIS A 18 7.05 -0.63 34.31
CA HIS A 18 6.00 -1.41 34.96
C HIS A 18 4.66 -0.94 34.42
N SER A 19 4.07 -1.73 33.52
CA SER A 19 2.62 -1.73 33.31
C SER A 19 2.17 -3.16 33.02
N THR A 20 1.84 -3.85 34.10
CA THR A 20 1.13 -5.12 34.10
C THR A 20 -0.34 -4.87 33.75
N ALA A 21 -0.73 -5.07 32.49
CA ALA A 21 -2.10 -5.42 32.08
C ALA A 21 -2.19 -5.64 30.57
N PHE A 22 -1.73 -6.79 30.08
CA PHE A 22 -2.30 -7.40 28.87
C PHE A 22 -2.45 -8.89 29.14
N SER A 23 -3.58 -9.24 29.72
CA SER A 23 -4.07 -10.61 29.81
C SER A 23 -5.53 -10.60 29.36
N SER A 24 -5.83 -11.53 28.44
CA SER A 24 -7.17 -11.99 28.07
C SER A 24 -8.01 -11.05 27.20
N PHE A 25 -7.87 -11.18 25.87
CA PHE A 25 -9.03 -11.03 24.99
C PHE A 25 -9.89 -12.28 25.14
N SER A 26 -10.82 -12.25 26.10
CA SER A 26 -11.94 -13.19 26.14
C SER A 26 -12.82 -12.98 24.90
N ALA A 27 -13.07 -14.06 24.18
CA ALA A 27 -14.03 -14.13 23.09
C ALA A 27 -15.42 -13.66 23.58
N LEU A 28 -15.82 -12.46 23.17
CA LEU A 28 -17.22 -12.08 23.16
C LEU A 28 -17.90 -12.88 22.06
N ALA A 29 -18.98 -13.55 22.42
CA ALA A 29 -19.82 -14.30 21.49
C ALA A 29 -20.16 -13.42 20.29
N ALA A 30 -19.83 -13.91 19.09
CA ALA A 30 -20.21 -13.26 17.84
C ALA A 30 -21.74 -13.11 17.79
N PRO A 31 -22.28 -11.94 17.41
CA PRO A 31 -23.69 -11.84 17.11
C PRO A 31 -24.03 -12.81 15.97
N VAL A 32 -25.13 -13.54 16.12
CA VAL A 32 -25.70 -14.37 15.06
C VAL A 32 -26.08 -13.44 13.91
N ILE A 33 -25.26 -13.41 12.86
CA ILE A 33 -25.54 -12.68 11.62
C ILE A 33 -26.63 -13.48 10.89
N PRO A 34 -27.83 -12.92 10.63
CA PRO A 34 -28.81 -13.60 9.81
C PRO A 34 -28.27 -13.80 8.38
N PRO A 35 -28.65 -14.88 7.68
CA PRO A 35 -28.18 -15.16 6.33
C PRO A 35 -28.49 -14.00 5.39
N LEU A 36 -27.47 -13.61 4.63
CA LEU A 36 -27.43 -12.49 3.69
C LEU A 36 -28.07 -12.91 2.35
N ASP A 37 -29.27 -13.48 2.41
CA ASP A 37 -30.02 -13.96 1.25
C ASP A 37 -31.30 -13.14 1.09
N ASP A 38 -31.21 -11.83 0.75
CA ASP A 38 -32.30 -11.13 0.01
C ASP A 38 -32.05 -9.64 -0.35
N TRP A 39 -30.82 -9.13 -0.34
CA TRP A 39 -30.61 -7.69 -0.58
C TRP A 39 -30.99 -7.24 -2.02
N ASP A 40 -30.96 -8.15 -3.00
CA ASP A 40 -31.33 -7.83 -4.39
C ASP A 40 -32.86 -7.76 -4.63
N SER A 41 -33.69 -8.13 -3.64
CA SER A 41 -35.15 -8.25 -3.81
C SER A 41 -35.95 -7.07 -3.25
N GLN A 42 -35.31 -6.09 -2.58
CA GLN A 42 -36.02 -5.00 -1.88
C GLN A 42 -35.99 -3.64 -2.57
N PHE A 43 -35.35 -3.50 -3.72
CA PHE A 43 -35.46 -2.27 -4.51
C PHE A 43 -36.53 -2.44 -5.58
N PRO A 44 -37.67 -1.71 -5.51
CA PRO A 44 -38.60 -1.69 -6.63
C PRO A 44 -37.86 -1.18 -7.87
N PRO A 45 -38.16 -1.74 -9.06
CA PRO A 45 -37.60 -1.20 -10.30
C PRO A 45 -37.95 0.29 -10.39
N PRO A 46 -37.05 1.15 -10.91
CA PRO A 46 -37.36 2.55 -11.12
C PRO A 46 -38.61 2.63 -12.00
N THR A 47 -39.72 3.09 -11.43
CA THR A 47 -40.92 3.39 -12.18
C THR A 47 -40.57 4.48 -13.18
N ASP A 48 -40.79 4.19 -14.46
CA ASP A 48 -40.67 5.15 -15.56
C ASP A 48 -41.42 6.44 -15.21
N VAL A 49 -40.65 7.47 -14.88
CA VAL A 49 -41.17 8.82 -14.74
C VAL A 49 -41.47 9.29 -16.15
N HIS A 50 -42.73 9.13 -16.57
CA HIS A 50 -43.25 9.70 -17.80
C HIS A 50 -42.97 11.21 -17.82
N SER A 51 -42.04 11.62 -18.68
CA SER A 51 -41.85 13.02 -19.06
C SER A 51 -43.14 13.56 -19.71
N PRO A 52 -43.74 14.65 -19.20
CA PRO A 52 -45.00 15.20 -19.74
C PRO A 52 -44.81 16.07 -21.00
N PHE A 53 -43.62 16.06 -21.63
CA PHE A 53 -43.37 16.82 -22.86
C PHE A 53 -43.44 15.91 -24.09
N SER A 54 -44.65 15.61 -24.53
CA SER A 54 -44.91 15.02 -25.85
C SER A 54 -46.23 15.53 -26.40
N ALA A 55 -46.25 16.82 -26.71
CA ALA A 55 -47.26 17.39 -27.60
C ALA A 55 -46.65 18.65 -28.23
N LEU A 56 -46.10 18.49 -29.43
CA LEU A 56 -46.09 19.44 -30.56
C LEU A 56 -45.13 18.88 -31.62
N GLY A 57 -45.71 18.38 -32.70
CA GLY A 57 -44.98 17.82 -33.83
C GLY A 57 -44.22 18.90 -34.59
N ALA A 58 -42.92 18.99 -34.34
CA ALA A 58 -41.97 19.64 -35.22
C ALA A 58 -40.71 18.77 -35.27
N SER A 59 -40.39 18.25 -36.47
CA SER A 59 -39.14 17.52 -36.71
C SER A 59 -37.96 18.43 -36.36
N PRO A 60 -37.02 18.01 -35.50
CA PRO A 60 -35.84 18.81 -35.21
C PRO A 60 -35.01 18.98 -36.50
N PRO A 61 -34.40 20.16 -36.73
CA PRO A 61 -33.51 20.37 -37.86
C PRO A 61 -32.32 19.39 -37.77
N PRO A 62 -31.73 18.99 -38.91
CA PRO A 62 -30.56 18.12 -38.92
C PRO A 62 -29.44 18.78 -38.12
N HIS A 63 -29.10 18.18 -36.97
CA HIS A 63 -27.94 18.59 -36.19
C HIS A 63 -26.70 18.44 -37.08
N PRO A 64 -25.88 19.49 -37.28
CA PRO A 64 -24.59 19.34 -37.92
C PRO A 64 -23.78 18.35 -37.07
N GLN A 65 -23.42 17.21 -37.67
CA GLN A 65 -22.51 16.25 -37.03
C GLN A 65 -21.26 17.03 -36.63
N PRO A 66 -20.89 17.10 -35.34
CA PRO A 66 -19.63 17.68 -34.96
C PRO A 66 -18.55 16.85 -35.64
N SER A 67 -17.82 17.48 -36.56
CA SER A 67 -16.62 16.94 -37.17
C SER A 67 -15.77 16.40 -36.02
N ARG A 68 -15.68 15.07 -35.91
CA ARG A 68 -14.76 14.39 -35.00
C ARG A 68 -13.35 14.72 -35.49
N HIS A 69 -12.85 15.90 -35.12
CA HIS A 69 -11.43 16.13 -35.00
C HIS A 69 -10.97 15.18 -33.90
N GLN A 70 -10.52 13.99 -34.31
CA GLN A 70 -9.77 13.10 -33.44
C GLN A 70 -8.48 13.86 -33.12
N SER A 71 -8.48 14.57 -31.99
CA SER A 71 -7.24 15.09 -31.42
C SER A 71 -6.28 13.90 -31.30
N PRO A 72 -5.03 14.03 -31.75
CA PRO A 72 -4.05 12.95 -31.63
C PRO A 72 -4.02 12.49 -30.18
N VAL A 73 -4.14 11.17 -29.97
CA VAL A 73 -4.02 10.57 -28.65
C VAL A 73 -2.65 10.98 -28.11
N PRO A 74 -2.57 11.69 -26.96
CA PRO A 74 -1.29 12.12 -26.42
C PRO A 74 -0.43 10.89 -26.20
N GLU A 75 0.78 10.90 -26.76
CA GLU A 75 1.72 9.81 -26.57
C GLU A 75 1.97 9.62 -25.07
N PRO A 76 2.09 8.37 -24.60
CA PRO A 76 2.33 8.09 -23.20
C PRO A 76 3.60 8.81 -22.75
N SER A 77 3.48 9.63 -21.70
CA SER A 77 4.61 10.31 -21.07
C SER A 77 5.65 9.27 -20.64
N THR A 78 6.83 9.33 -21.24
CA THR A 78 7.99 8.54 -20.83
C THR A 78 8.98 9.45 -20.13
N PHE A 79 9.53 8.99 -19.01
CA PHE A 79 10.64 9.65 -18.33
C PHE A 79 11.85 8.73 -18.44
N GLY A 80 12.90 9.16 -19.15
CA GLY A 80 14.09 8.33 -19.36
C GLY A 80 13.83 6.98 -20.03
N GLY A 81 12.81 6.89 -20.89
CA GLY A 81 12.41 5.65 -21.57
C GLY A 81 11.52 4.71 -20.75
N VAL A 82 11.20 5.05 -19.49
CA VAL A 82 10.26 4.30 -18.65
C VAL A 82 8.86 4.92 -18.78
N PRO A 83 7.81 4.12 -19.08
CA PRO A 83 6.44 4.59 -19.03
C PRO A 83 6.08 5.13 -17.64
N GLN A 84 5.29 6.19 -17.54
CA GLN A 84 4.90 6.71 -16.21
C GLN A 84 4.07 5.69 -15.41
N ARG A 85 3.19 4.93 -16.08
CA ARG A 85 2.26 3.98 -15.45
C ARG A 85 2.61 2.52 -15.73
N ASN A 86 2.52 1.68 -14.71
CA ASN A 86 2.76 0.26 -14.79
C ASN A 86 1.46 -0.44 -15.16
N ASN A 87 1.45 -0.98 -16.38
CA ASN A 87 0.33 -1.77 -16.88
C ASN A 87 0.59 -3.28 -16.72
N ARG A 88 1.74 -3.68 -16.18
CA ARG A 88 2.09 -5.07 -15.96
C ARG A 88 1.48 -5.57 -14.65
N SER A 89 0.78 -6.69 -14.72
CA SER A 89 0.30 -7.40 -13.54
C SER A 89 1.47 -8.13 -12.87
N LEU A 90 1.58 -8.00 -11.55
CA LEU A 90 2.64 -8.55 -10.72
C LEU A 90 2.03 -9.59 -9.77
N ASP A 91 2.34 -10.86 -9.98
CA ASP A 91 2.05 -11.92 -9.01
C ASP A 91 3.12 -11.96 -7.89
N ARG A 92 2.96 -12.90 -6.95
CA ARG A 92 3.86 -13.03 -5.80
C ARG A 92 5.31 -13.30 -6.21
N ASP A 93 5.53 -14.23 -7.12
CA ASP A 93 6.89 -14.64 -7.51
C ASP A 93 7.60 -13.55 -8.32
N THR A 94 6.84 -12.83 -9.15
CA THR A 94 7.31 -11.65 -9.87
C THR A 94 7.69 -10.55 -8.89
N LEU A 95 6.85 -10.27 -7.88
CA LEU A 95 7.16 -9.28 -6.84
C LEU A 95 8.44 -9.64 -6.07
N ILE A 96 8.61 -10.90 -5.67
CA ILE A 96 9.82 -11.35 -4.96
C ILE A 96 11.05 -11.12 -5.84
N SER A 97 11.01 -11.53 -7.11
CA SER A 97 12.12 -11.35 -8.05
C SER A 97 12.49 -9.88 -8.26
N ILE A 98 11.49 -9.00 -8.35
CA ILE A 98 11.67 -7.54 -8.45
C ILE A 98 12.31 -6.99 -7.16
N LEU A 99 11.80 -7.40 -6.00
CA LEU A 99 12.29 -6.95 -4.69
C LEU A 99 13.71 -7.44 -4.39
N ASP A 100 14.07 -8.63 -4.85
CA ASP A 100 15.43 -9.18 -4.78
C ASP A 100 16.38 -8.30 -5.58
N PHE A 101 16.06 -8.00 -6.84
CA PHE A 101 16.87 -7.09 -7.66
C PHE A 101 16.95 -5.69 -7.05
N PHE A 102 15.80 -5.13 -6.65
CA PHE A 102 15.73 -3.83 -5.99
C PHE A 102 16.65 -3.76 -4.77
N SER A 103 16.65 -4.82 -3.95
CA SER A 103 17.49 -4.88 -2.76
C SER A 103 19.00 -4.86 -3.08
N ASN A 104 19.43 -5.34 -4.25
CA ASN A 104 20.83 -5.30 -4.67
C ASN A 104 21.30 -3.89 -5.06
N LEU A 105 20.39 -2.96 -5.35
CA LEU A 105 20.72 -1.57 -5.65
C LEU A 105 20.93 -0.73 -4.37
N ILE A 106 20.34 -1.15 -3.25
CA ILE A 106 20.34 -0.41 -1.99
C ILE A 106 21.76 -0.12 -1.47
N PRO A 107 22.71 -1.09 -1.42
CA PRO A 107 24.05 -0.83 -0.91
C PRO A 107 24.80 0.25 -1.68
N ALA A 108 24.59 0.36 -3.00
CA ALA A 108 25.22 1.37 -3.83
C ALA A 108 24.70 2.79 -3.53
N ARG A 109 23.45 2.93 -3.08
CA ARG A 109 22.85 4.24 -2.78
C ARG A 109 22.93 4.62 -1.30
N PHE A 110 22.88 3.64 -0.40
CA PHE A 110 22.74 3.84 1.05
C PHE A 110 23.93 3.30 1.87
N GLY A 111 24.88 2.63 1.22
CA GLY A 111 26.05 2.01 1.84
C GLY A 111 25.81 0.57 2.31
N ASN A 112 26.91 -0.18 2.54
CA ASN A 112 26.90 -1.62 2.80
C ASN A 112 26.48 -2.04 4.22
N GLY A 113 26.11 -1.11 5.10
CA GLY A 113 25.87 -1.40 6.52
C GLY A 113 24.44 -1.15 7.00
N ARG A 114 23.51 -0.80 6.11
CA ARG A 114 22.19 -0.30 6.52
C ARG A 114 21.07 -0.98 5.75
N GLN A 115 20.23 -1.70 6.49
CA GLN A 115 18.96 -2.19 5.98
C GLN A 115 17.99 -1.01 5.81
N ILE A 116 17.35 -0.93 4.64
CA ILE A 116 16.17 -0.10 4.44
C ILE A 116 14.94 -0.86 4.91
N ARG A 117 14.12 -0.19 5.71
CA ARG A 117 12.79 -0.64 6.09
C ARG A 117 11.75 0.30 5.48
N LEU A 118 10.84 -0.26 4.70
CA LEU A 118 9.73 0.47 4.10
C LEU A 118 8.43 -0.01 4.70
N VAL A 119 7.60 0.93 5.16
CA VAL A 119 6.22 0.64 5.55
C VAL A 119 5.36 0.64 4.30
N VAL A 120 4.73 -0.48 4.00
CA VAL A 120 3.99 -0.73 2.76
C VAL A 120 2.52 -1.04 3.02
N HIS A 121 1.67 -0.79 2.02
CA HIS A 121 0.25 -1.13 2.06
C HIS A 121 -0.25 -1.61 0.68
N GLY A 122 -1.58 -1.70 0.52
CA GLY A 122 -2.20 -1.98 -0.77
C GLY A 122 -2.20 -3.47 -1.17
N GLY A 123 -2.25 -3.74 -2.48
CA GLY A 123 -2.34 -5.10 -3.02
C GLY A 123 -1.10 -5.95 -2.74
N ALA A 124 0.08 -5.34 -2.71
CA ALA A 124 1.34 -6.05 -2.45
C ALA A 124 1.38 -6.74 -1.08
N VAL A 125 0.80 -6.11 -0.04
CA VAL A 125 0.71 -6.73 1.30
C VAL A 125 -0.11 -8.00 1.28
N MET A 126 -1.24 -8.01 0.55
CA MET A 126 -2.11 -9.17 0.43
C MET A 126 -1.42 -10.33 -0.30
N LEU A 127 -0.51 -10.03 -1.23
CA LEU A 127 0.24 -11.04 -1.98
C LEU A 127 1.46 -11.57 -1.22
N LEU A 128 2.14 -10.73 -0.45
CA LEU A 128 3.42 -11.06 0.20
C LEU A 128 3.23 -11.66 1.61
N ASN A 129 2.19 -11.25 2.34
CA ASN A 129 1.92 -11.79 3.67
C ASN A 129 1.45 -13.26 3.60
N ALA A 130 2.25 -14.18 4.14
CA ALA A 130 1.97 -15.61 4.09
C ALA A 130 0.68 -16.00 4.85
N GLU A 131 0.39 -15.34 5.97
CA GLU A 131 -0.80 -15.64 6.77
C GLU A 131 -2.07 -15.14 6.08
N LEU A 132 -2.04 -13.94 5.48
CA LEU A 132 -3.17 -13.46 4.67
C LEU A 132 -3.38 -14.34 3.44
N ALA A 133 -2.33 -14.80 2.77
CA ALA A 133 -2.44 -15.72 1.65
C ALA A 133 -3.06 -17.06 2.08
N ARG A 134 -2.66 -17.59 3.24
CA ARG A 134 -3.24 -18.82 3.82
C ARG A 134 -4.72 -18.64 4.16
N LEU A 135 -5.08 -17.51 4.78
CA LEU A 135 -6.45 -17.18 5.15
C LEU A 135 -7.34 -16.97 3.91
N ALA A 136 -6.81 -16.33 2.86
CA ALA A 136 -7.49 -16.16 1.59
C ALA A 136 -7.77 -17.52 0.92
N ALA A 137 -6.78 -18.41 0.89
CA ALA A 137 -6.94 -19.76 0.33
C ALA A 137 -7.97 -20.59 1.11
N ALA A 138 -7.94 -20.55 2.45
CA ALA A 138 -8.92 -21.22 3.29
C ALA A 138 -10.33 -20.67 3.07
N THR A 139 -10.45 -19.35 2.89
CA THR A 139 -11.72 -18.69 2.61
C THR A 139 -12.29 -19.12 1.27
N ALA A 140 -11.48 -19.10 0.21
CA ALA A 140 -11.87 -19.54 -1.13
C ALA A 140 -12.27 -21.02 -1.20
N ALA A 141 -11.72 -21.87 -0.31
CA ALA A 141 -12.12 -23.27 -0.20
C ALA A 141 -13.53 -23.47 0.39
N THR A 142 -14.01 -22.50 1.18
CA THR A 142 -15.32 -22.55 1.86
C THR A 142 -16.41 -21.70 1.21
N ASP A 143 -16.02 -20.69 0.43
CA ASP A 143 -16.93 -19.77 -0.23
C ASP A 143 -16.54 -19.64 -1.71
N ALA A 144 -17.36 -20.21 -2.59
CA ALA A 144 -17.14 -20.19 -4.04
C ALA A 144 -17.18 -18.77 -4.66
N ARG A 145 -17.70 -17.76 -3.92
CA ARG A 145 -17.72 -16.37 -4.38
C ARG A 145 -16.44 -15.63 -3.99
N ALA A 146 -15.73 -16.09 -2.95
CA ALA A 146 -14.52 -15.46 -2.49
C ALA A 146 -13.39 -15.64 -3.49
N LYS A 147 -12.81 -14.52 -3.94
CA LYS A 147 -11.69 -14.53 -4.89
C LYS A 147 -10.43 -14.06 -4.20
N GLN A 148 -9.45 -14.96 -4.13
CA GLN A 148 -8.12 -14.59 -3.67
C GLN A 148 -7.46 -13.64 -4.67
N ARG A 149 -6.95 -12.51 -4.17
CA ARG A 149 -6.07 -11.64 -4.96
C ARG A 149 -4.82 -12.42 -5.36
N SER A 150 -4.59 -12.54 -6.65
CA SER A 150 -3.41 -13.22 -7.22
C SER A 150 -2.38 -12.24 -7.79
N THR A 151 -2.78 -10.99 -8.06
CA THR A 151 -1.89 -9.97 -8.63
C THR A 151 -2.13 -8.55 -8.09
N THR A 152 -1.12 -7.71 -8.27
CA THR A 152 -1.16 -6.25 -8.05
C THR A 152 -0.52 -5.55 -9.26
N ARG A 153 -0.52 -4.22 -9.29
CA ARG A 153 0.27 -3.46 -10.29
C ARG A 153 1.45 -2.73 -9.66
N ASP A 154 1.43 -2.58 -8.35
CA ASP A 154 2.38 -1.73 -7.66
C ASP A 154 2.56 -2.16 -6.20
N ILE A 155 3.56 -1.52 -5.57
CA ILE A 155 3.82 -1.52 -4.15
C ILE A 155 3.63 -0.08 -3.66
N ASP A 156 2.62 0.16 -2.83
CA ASP A 156 2.44 1.44 -2.17
C ASP A 156 3.29 1.50 -0.89
N TYR A 157 4.06 2.56 -0.68
CA TYR A 157 4.88 2.76 0.51
C TYR A 157 4.76 4.16 1.10
N ILE A 158 5.08 4.28 2.40
CA ILE A 158 5.06 5.54 3.13
C ILE A 158 6.43 6.24 3.07
N ALA A 159 6.62 7.05 2.03
CA ALA A 159 7.80 7.88 1.77
C ALA A 159 8.07 8.93 2.86
N ARG A 160 7.03 9.57 3.42
CA ARG A 160 7.28 10.66 4.40
C ARG A 160 7.98 10.15 5.66
N SER A 161 7.59 8.98 6.16
CA SER A 161 8.20 8.39 7.35
C SER A 161 9.58 7.84 7.05
N PHE A 162 9.76 7.23 5.87
CA PHE A 162 11.07 6.78 5.41
C PHE A 162 12.07 7.93 5.37
N SER A 163 11.72 9.04 4.72
CA SER A 163 12.57 10.23 4.65
C SER A 163 12.87 10.82 6.02
N SER A 164 11.85 10.96 6.87
CA SER A 164 12.01 11.47 8.23
C SER A 164 12.93 10.58 9.08
N GLU A 165 12.77 9.25 9.02
CA GLU A 165 13.63 8.30 9.72
C GLU A 165 15.09 8.45 9.27
N TRP A 166 15.34 8.52 7.96
CA TRP A 166 16.70 8.62 7.42
C TRP A 166 17.37 9.97 7.67
N ALA A 167 16.63 11.06 7.59
CA ALA A 167 17.15 12.37 7.93
C ALA A 167 17.53 12.44 9.42
N GLN A 168 16.63 12.00 10.32
CA GLN A 168 16.81 12.15 11.76
C GLN A 168 17.82 11.16 12.35
N ARG A 169 17.78 9.88 11.94
CA ARG A 169 18.65 8.84 12.52
C ARG A 169 20.01 8.75 11.86
N TYR A 170 20.08 9.07 10.57
CA TYR A 170 21.23 8.76 9.74
C TYR A 170 21.86 9.97 9.07
N GLY A 171 21.25 11.16 9.18
CA GLY A 171 21.73 12.39 8.56
C GLY A 171 21.63 12.38 7.02
N VAL A 172 20.80 11.51 6.44
CA VAL A 172 20.65 11.37 4.98
C VAL A 172 19.39 12.12 4.54
N VAL A 173 19.57 13.35 4.06
CA VAL A 173 18.47 14.26 3.69
C VAL A 173 17.89 13.99 2.29
N ASP A 174 18.65 13.31 1.43
CA ASP A 174 18.30 12.95 0.04
C ASP A 174 17.84 11.49 -0.08
N ALA A 175 17.40 10.86 1.02
CA ALA A 175 17.04 9.44 1.07
C ALA A 175 15.94 9.08 0.06
N ASN A 176 14.93 9.95 -0.11
CA ASN A 176 13.85 9.73 -1.09
C ASN A 176 14.37 9.73 -2.53
N ASP A 177 15.30 10.61 -2.88
CA ASP A 177 15.83 10.69 -4.24
C ASP A 177 16.69 9.45 -4.56
N ARG A 178 17.47 9.00 -3.59
CA ARG A 178 18.20 7.72 -3.67
C ARG A 178 17.28 6.52 -3.84
N LEU A 179 16.17 6.48 -3.09
CA LEU A 179 15.17 5.42 -3.22
C LEU A 179 14.52 5.44 -4.60
N LYS A 180 14.15 6.63 -5.11
CA LYS A 180 13.60 6.81 -6.45
C LYS A 180 14.55 6.36 -7.55
N GLN A 181 15.87 6.54 -7.38
CA GLN A 181 16.86 5.99 -8.31
C GLN A 181 16.83 4.46 -8.34
N CYS A 182 16.76 3.78 -7.18
CA CYS A 182 16.58 2.32 -7.13
C CYS A 182 15.27 1.88 -7.80
N ILE A 183 14.17 2.60 -7.56
CA ILE A 183 12.85 2.32 -8.15
C ILE A 183 12.93 2.43 -9.68
N PHE A 184 13.54 3.50 -10.18
CA PHE A 184 13.71 3.74 -11.61
C PHE A 184 14.58 2.69 -12.31
N GLU A 185 15.74 2.35 -11.73
CA GLU A 185 16.64 1.31 -12.25
C GLU A 185 15.97 -0.06 -12.26
N THR A 186 15.15 -0.36 -11.25
CA THR A 186 14.33 -1.58 -11.21
C THR A 186 13.25 -1.56 -12.29
N ALA A 187 12.61 -0.43 -12.52
CA ALA A 187 11.61 -0.29 -13.58
C ALA A 187 12.21 -0.56 -14.97
N LEU A 188 13.39 0.00 -15.24
CA LEU A 188 14.14 -0.28 -16.47
C LEU A 188 14.46 -1.77 -16.63
N GLN A 189 14.98 -2.40 -15.57
CA GLN A 189 15.39 -3.81 -15.62
C GLN A 189 14.21 -4.76 -15.92
N PHE A 190 13.02 -4.48 -15.39
CA PHE A 190 11.86 -5.37 -15.50
C PHE A 190 10.81 -4.90 -16.52
N GLY A 191 11.06 -3.80 -17.23
CA GLY A 191 10.10 -3.20 -18.16
C GLY A 191 8.80 -2.78 -17.48
N LEU A 192 8.90 -2.17 -16.30
CA LEU A 192 7.77 -1.68 -15.52
C LEU A 192 7.50 -0.20 -15.80
N GLY A 193 6.33 0.28 -15.39
CA GLY A 193 6.11 1.72 -15.26
C GLY A 193 6.82 2.30 -14.03
N ALA A 194 7.09 3.60 -14.05
CA ALA A 194 7.78 4.31 -12.97
C ALA A 194 7.02 4.29 -11.63
N ASP A 195 5.70 4.06 -11.65
CA ASP A 195 4.81 3.94 -10.49
C ASP A 195 4.68 2.50 -9.96
N TRP A 196 5.49 1.52 -10.41
CA TRP A 196 5.46 0.15 -9.86
C TRP A 196 5.74 0.11 -8.35
N MET A 197 6.45 1.12 -7.83
CA MET A 197 6.59 1.37 -6.41
C MET A 197 6.33 2.85 -6.17
N ASN A 198 5.13 3.18 -5.69
CA ASN A 198 4.67 4.56 -5.61
C ASN A 198 4.43 4.99 -4.15
N SER A 199 4.53 6.29 -3.92
CA SER A 199 4.21 6.94 -2.64
C SER A 199 3.15 8.02 -2.82
N ASP A 200 2.43 8.04 -3.94
CA ASP A 200 1.41 9.07 -4.21
C ASP A 200 0.27 8.99 -3.21
N ALA A 201 0.05 7.76 -2.72
CA ALA A 201 -0.73 7.42 -1.56
C ALA A 201 -0.51 8.31 -0.33
N ASP A 202 0.70 8.82 -0.13
CA ASP A 202 1.09 9.51 1.09
C ASP A 202 0.50 10.89 1.24
N VAL A 203 0.26 11.59 0.14
CA VAL A 203 -0.10 13.01 0.16
C VAL A 203 -1.41 13.25 0.93
N ALA A 204 -2.31 12.25 0.93
CA ALA A 204 -3.64 12.34 1.52
C ALA A 204 -3.74 11.72 2.93
N LEU A 205 -2.66 11.20 3.52
CA LEU A 205 -2.75 10.49 4.80
C LEU A 205 -2.67 11.46 5.99
N PRO A 206 -3.40 11.16 7.08
CA PRO A 206 -3.43 12.02 8.25
C PRO A 206 -2.08 12.05 8.98
N MET A 207 -1.71 13.24 9.47
CA MET A 207 -0.68 13.41 10.49
C MET A 207 -1.35 13.58 11.85
N ALA A 208 -0.68 13.13 12.92
CA ALA A 208 -1.14 13.29 14.28
C ALA A 208 -0.19 14.21 15.05
N THR A 209 -0.68 14.81 16.13
CA THR A 209 0.13 15.61 17.05
C THR A 209 0.14 14.90 18.40
N ASP A 210 1.32 14.66 18.95
CA ASP A 210 1.48 14.13 20.30
C ASP A 210 0.99 15.18 21.31
N PRO A 211 -0.04 14.89 22.11
CA PRO A 211 -0.59 15.86 23.06
C PRO A 211 0.39 16.24 24.18
N ALA A 212 1.37 15.39 24.49
CA ALA A 212 2.34 15.65 25.55
C ALA A 212 3.50 16.56 25.08
N THR A 213 3.98 16.34 23.85
CA THR A 213 5.16 17.03 23.32
C THR A 213 4.83 18.11 22.29
N GLY A 214 3.62 18.10 21.73
CA GLY A 214 3.23 18.92 20.59
C GLY A 214 3.89 18.48 19.27
N ALA A 215 4.63 17.37 19.25
CA ALA A 215 5.34 16.91 18.07
C ALA A 215 4.38 16.30 17.06
N VAL A 216 4.53 16.70 15.79
CA VAL A 216 3.79 16.10 14.67
C VAL A 216 4.46 14.78 14.28
N TYR A 217 3.68 13.71 14.16
CA TYR A 217 4.16 12.38 13.80
C TYR A 217 3.22 11.66 12.83
N ASP A 218 3.74 10.63 12.19
CA ASP A 218 2.96 9.76 11.32
C ASP A 218 2.33 8.61 12.13
N PRO A 219 1.00 8.61 12.33
CA PRO A 219 0.35 7.59 13.15
C PRO A 219 0.31 6.20 12.49
N ILE A 220 0.42 6.13 11.16
CA ILE A 220 0.43 4.88 10.41
C ILE A 220 1.78 4.20 10.59
N HIS A 221 2.86 4.96 10.37
CA HIS A 221 4.20 4.44 10.57
C HIS A 221 4.47 4.11 12.04
N ALA A 222 4.11 4.98 12.98
CA ALA A 222 4.31 4.73 14.41
C ALA A 222 3.65 3.42 14.86
N ALA A 223 2.37 3.21 14.51
CA ALA A 223 1.65 1.98 14.84
C ALA A 223 2.28 0.74 14.20
N SER A 224 2.77 0.87 12.96
CA SER A 224 3.34 -0.26 12.21
C SER A 224 4.71 -0.68 12.76
N ILE A 225 5.56 0.29 13.11
CA ILE A 225 6.89 0.01 13.65
C ILE A 225 6.83 -0.52 15.10
N GLN A 226 5.85 -0.09 15.89
CA GLN A 226 5.67 -0.58 17.27
C GLN A 226 5.40 -2.09 17.33
N MET A 227 4.82 -2.66 16.29
CA MET A 227 4.56 -4.11 16.18
C MET A 227 5.81 -4.93 15.84
N GLY A 228 6.95 -4.28 15.59
CA GLY A 228 8.22 -4.94 15.32
C GLY A 228 8.16 -5.85 14.10
N ASP A 229 8.58 -7.10 14.29
CA ASP A 229 8.73 -8.06 13.18
C ASP A 229 7.43 -8.74 12.78
N SER A 230 6.35 -8.65 13.57
CA SER A 230 5.10 -9.35 13.31
C SER A 230 4.37 -8.87 12.05
N LEU A 231 4.69 -7.67 11.57
CA LEU A 231 4.14 -7.09 10.34
C LEU A 231 5.11 -7.21 9.16
N THR A 232 6.24 -7.91 9.31
CA THR A 232 7.18 -8.09 8.21
C THR A 232 6.56 -9.00 7.15
N VAL A 233 6.38 -8.48 5.94
CA VAL A 233 5.84 -9.25 4.81
C VAL A 233 6.92 -9.72 3.85
N TYR A 234 8.11 -9.11 3.91
CA TYR A 234 9.25 -9.49 3.10
C TYR A 234 10.56 -9.05 3.74
N THR A 235 11.58 -9.89 3.64
CA THR A 235 12.98 -9.56 3.93
C THR A 235 13.82 -10.09 2.78
N SER A 236 14.66 -9.25 2.19
CA SER A 236 15.51 -9.68 1.08
C SER A 236 16.57 -10.66 1.56
N PRO A 237 17.00 -11.63 0.73
CA PRO A 237 18.04 -12.59 1.07
C PRO A 237 19.38 -11.94 1.43
N ASN A 238 19.68 -10.76 0.85
CA ASN A 238 20.89 -10.00 1.16
C ASN A 238 20.76 -9.10 2.42
N GLY A 239 19.59 -9.09 3.07
CA GLY A 239 19.33 -8.33 4.30
C GLY A 239 19.20 -6.81 4.14
N PHE A 240 19.32 -6.25 2.92
CA PHE A 240 19.27 -4.80 2.70
C PHE A 240 17.87 -4.21 2.58
N LEU A 241 16.85 -5.02 2.34
CA LEU A 241 15.46 -4.58 2.24
C LEU A 241 14.56 -5.34 3.21
N LYS A 242 13.72 -4.60 3.93
CA LYS A 242 12.63 -5.13 4.74
C LYS A 242 11.35 -4.37 4.43
N LEU A 243 10.30 -5.10 4.08
CA LEU A 243 8.96 -4.53 3.91
C LEU A 243 8.11 -4.88 5.13
N VAL A 244 7.54 -3.86 5.75
CA VAL A 244 6.66 -3.98 6.91
C VAL A 244 5.27 -3.52 6.49
N SER A 245 4.26 -4.36 6.57
CA SER A 245 2.89 -3.92 6.30
C SER A 245 2.45 -2.89 7.31
N VAL A 246 1.54 -2.00 6.91
CA VAL A 246 0.77 -1.24 7.88
C VAL A 246 -0.04 -2.18 8.79
N THR A 247 -0.45 -1.70 9.97
CA THR A 247 -1.33 -2.49 10.85
C THR A 247 -2.64 -2.88 10.14
N PRO A 248 -3.31 -3.99 10.53
CA PRO A 248 -4.54 -4.42 9.87
C PRO A 248 -5.64 -3.34 9.83
N PHE A 249 -5.84 -2.60 10.93
CA PHE A 249 -6.84 -1.54 10.97
C PHE A 249 -6.51 -0.37 10.03
N TRP A 250 -5.23 0.01 9.88
CA TRP A 250 -4.82 0.98 8.88
C TRP A 250 -4.96 0.43 7.47
N THR A 251 -4.69 -0.86 7.24
CA THR A 251 -4.90 -1.49 5.93
C THR A 251 -6.36 -1.38 5.50
N VAL A 252 -7.31 -1.68 6.40
CA VAL A 252 -8.75 -1.54 6.17
C VAL A 252 -9.11 -0.07 5.91
N ALA A 253 -8.67 0.85 6.76
CA ALA A 253 -8.97 2.28 6.60
C ALA A 253 -8.47 2.84 5.26
N LEU A 254 -7.23 2.52 4.87
CA LEU A 254 -6.62 2.97 3.61
C LEU A 254 -7.36 2.43 2.39
N LYS A 255 -7.80 1.17 2.43
CA LYS A 255 -8.63 0.56 1.38
C LYS A 255 -10.01 1.22 1.30
N MET A 256 -10.64 1.54 2.43
CA MET A 256 -11.95 2.22 2.44
C MET A 256 -11.88 3.62 1.81
N VAL A 257 -10.81 4.37 2.06
CA VAL A 257 -10.63 5.74 1.50
C VAL A 257 -10.39 5.71 -0.01
N ARG A 258 -9.75 4.66 -0.53
CA ARG A 258 -9.41 4.52 -1.96
C ARG A 258 -10.03 3.26 -2.57
N TYR A 259 -11.27 2.99 -2.19
CA TYR A 259 -11.93 1.72 -2.47
C TYR A 259 -11.97 1.41 -3.97
N ASN A 260 -11.40 0.26 -4.31
CA ASN A 260 -11.56 -0.41 -5.58
C ASN A 260 -12.44 -1.67 -5.38
N PRO A 261 -13.23 -2.11 -6.37
CA PRO A 261 -13.92 -3.39 -6.30
C PRO A 261 -13.06 -4.59 -5.85
N ALA A 262 -11.77 -4.60 -6.19
CA ALA A 262 -10.83 -5.64 -5.73
C ALA A 262 -10.51 -5.58 -4.22
N ASP A 263 -10.75 -4.45 -3.54
CA ASP A 263 -10.51 -4.29 -2.10
C ASP A 263 -11.60 -4.95 -1.25
N ARG A 264 -12.77 -5.27 -1.80
CA ARG A 264 -13.85 -5.96 -1.08
C ARG A 264 -13.33 -7.24 -0.42
N GLU A 265 -12.75 -8.11 -1.22
CA GLU A 265 -12.25 -9.42 -0.78
C GLU A 265 -11.10 -9.24 0.22
N ASP A 266 -10.20 -8.28 -0.04
CA ASP A 266 -9.09 -7.99 0.86
C ASP A 266 -9.58 -7.53 2.24
N ILE A 267 -10.57 -6.64 2.30
CA ILE A 267 -11.18 -6.16 3.54
C ILE A 267 -11.85 -7.33 4.27
N CYS A 268 -12.60 -8.19 3.57
CA CYS A 268 -13.23 -9.35 4.18
C CYS A 268 -12.21 -10.31 4.79
N ILE A 269 -11.06 -10.52 4.13
CA ILE A 269 -9.97 -11.35 4.66
C ILE A 269 -9.35 -10.70 5.90
N LEU A 270 -9.12 -9.39 5.89
CA LEU A 270 -8.51 -8.66 7.02
C LEU A 270 -9.37 -8.59 8.28
N LEU A 271 -10.69 -8.81 8.14
CA LEU A 271 -11.66 -8.76 9.25
C LEU A 271 -11.95 -10.13 9.88
N ARG A 272 -11.36 -11.22 9.37
CA ARG A 272 -11.48 -12.58 9.91
C ARG A 272 -10.40 -12.87 10.93
#